data_AF-K1XJ58-F1
#
_entry.id   AF-K1XJ58-F1
#
_cell.length_a   1.000
_cell.length_b   1.000
_cell.length_c   1.000
_cell.angle_alpha   90.00
_cell.angle_beta   90.00
_cell.angle_gamma   90.00
#
_symmetry.space_group_name_H-M   'P 1'
#
loop_
_entity.id
_entity.type
_entity.pdbx_description
1 polymer ?
#
loop_
_entity_poly.entity_id
_entity_poly.type
_entity_poly.pdbx_seq_one_letter_code
_entity_poly.pdbx_strand_id
1 'polypeptide(L)'
;MDDMKPMPEPFTKATRSLGPYIKQRHEVAQIRRILASHLSSHVSQDGDHSLSRPISLVDTTCNVDIAPHGVRGLQKEYLRCVRANVKAQRDYAEISKQHRLGRDDEYVKGLKETSTDDVSCMESFLKLVSQRQKYERLRIVQDYMDALAQKPAASAEHLDPQLVLQDVETLPKVPSEVLNSADTTQGLSGVNIEELVDQLAKSVLRAKMLLKREQILLGRVKAENSLAPGCRGSRLEAVGMTRSALINWIEAELSRAGDSSPESEIATSTSPDKRGKQFIDSELSSIHRQYSRYTKARQSLINAATGRLDATNITKSLDEQEESPKAKEETYAPSGIEVTYPYLENMVSVLNEQKAMIQQKSHLCISLSKQLKEANQGLDRLADESHLLPAHPMPSIKKQRHGLEGPISFGDEISNHEKPDSSLRAREWAHAAQSAGHSTKIVVSEKLDEGGVALEEAGQTLLELKRLLGADIVVGERFGKGIGELGATEKSKDIWAVLDGNLGVIKADGSD
;
A
#
# COMPACT_ATOMS: atom_id res chain seq x y z
N MET A 1 -39.07 -18.32 52.62
CA MET A 1 -38.13 -19.22 51.93
C MET A 1 -37.94 -18.76 50.50
N ASP A 2 -36.99 -17.92 50.12
CA ASP A 2 -36.21 -16.86 50.76
C ASP A 2 -35.61 -16.10 49.59
N ASP A 3 -35.46 -14.79 49.76
CA ASP A 3 -34.83 -13.81 48.88
C ASP A 3 -33.85 -14.36 47.83
N MET A 4 -34.30 -14.47 46.57
CA MET A 4 -33.36 -14.43 45.46
C MET A 4 -33.03 -12.97 45.16
N LYS A 5 -31.88 -12.53 45.67
CA LYS A 5 -31.20 -11.31 45.22
C LYS A 5 -31.20 -11.24 43.68
N PRO A 6 -31.44 -10.07 43.07
CA PRO A 6 -31.36 -9.94 41.62
C PRO A 6 -29.95 -10.33 41.18
N MET A 7 -29.86 -11.42 40.40
CA MET A 7 -28.62 -11.88 39.79
C MET A 7 -27.97 -10.71 39.02
N PRO A 8 -26.65 -10.51 39.12
CA PRO A 8 -25.97 -9.43 38.40
C PRO A 8 -26.30 -9.47 36.91
N GLU A 9 -26.59 -8.31 36.30
CA GLU A 9 -26.88 -8.18 34.87
C GLU A 9 -25.96 -9.00 33.93
N PRO A 10 -24.63 -9.08 34.14
CA PRO A 10 -23.77 -9.92 33.29
C PRO A 10 -24.13 -11.41 33.31
N PHE A 11 -24.55 -11.95 34.47
CA PHE A 11 -25.00 -13.33 34.58
C PHE A 11 -26.29 -13.55 33.81
N THR A 12 -27.25 -12.61 33.87
CA THR A 12 -28.51 -12.73 33.12
C THR A 12 -28.29 -12.70 31.61
N LYS A 13 -27.31 -11.91 31.13
CA LYS A 13 -26.92 -11.85 29.73
C LYS A 13 -26.25 -13.15 29.29
N ALA A 14 -25.36 -13.71 30.11
CA ALA A 14 -24.72 -15.00 29.86
C ALA A 14 -25.71 -16.17 29.89
N THR A 15 -26.67 -16.18 30.81
CA THR A 15 -27.71 -17.23 30.84
C THR A 15 -28.67 -17.12 29.67
N ARG A 16 -28.95 -15.91 29.15
CA ARG A 16 -29.74 -15.74 27.93
C ARG A 16 -28.99 -16.20 26.67
N SER A 17 -27.69 -15.91 26.56
CA SER A 17 -26.89 -16.36 25.42
C SER A 17 -26.62 -17.87 25.44
N LEU A 18 -26.49 -18.46 26.63
CA LEU A 18 -26.29 -19.90 26.81
C LEU A 18 -27.60 -20.69 26.88
N GLY A 19 -28.75 -20.03 27.08
CA GLY A 19 -30.07 -20.67 27.17
C GLY A 19 -30.40 -21.65 26.03
N PRO A 20 -30.11 -21.33 24.76
CA PRO A 20 -30.31 -22.27 23.65
C PRO A 20 -29.44 -23.55 23.73
N TYR A 21 -28.30 -23.48 24.43
CA TYR A 21 -27.30 -24.53 24.55
C TYR A 21 -27.39 -25.30 25.88
N ILE A 22 -28.09 -24.77 26.88
CA ILE A 22 -28.33 -25.43 28.17
C ILE A 22 -29.58 -26.30 28.03
N LYS A 23 -29.38 -27.61 27.89
CA LYS A 23 -30.45 -28.63 27.81
C LYS A 23 -30.72 -29.24 29.18
N GLN A 24 -31.95 -29.71 29.40
CA GLN A 24 -32.31 -30.36 30.66
C GLN A 24 -31.57 -31.71 30.79
N ARG A 25 -31.25 -32.14 32.02
CA ARG A 25 -30.45 -33.37 32.26
C ARG A 25 -30.98 -34.61 31.52
N HIS A 26 -32.31 -34.73 31.38
CA HIS A 26 -32.93 -35.85 30.67
C HIS A 26 -32.71 -35.78 29.14
N GLU A 27 -32.82 -34.58 28.54
CA GLU A 27 -32.54 -34.35 27.12
C GLU A 27 -31.07 -34.64 26.83
N VAL A 28 -30.16 -34.20 27.71
CA VAL A 28 -28.72 -34.49 27.60
C VAL A 28 -28.47 -35.99 27.66
N ALA A 29 -29.11 -36.73 28.56
CA ALA A 29 -28.97 -38.18 28.65
C ALA A 29 -29.52 -38.89 27.39
N GLN A 30 -30.63 -38.41 26.82
CA GLN A 30 -31.19 -38.92 25.57
C GLN A 30 -30.28 -38.63 24.37
N ILE A 31 -29.77 -37.40 24.25
CA ILE A 31 -28.81 -37.01 23.22
C ILE A 31 -27.54 -37.87 23.32
N ARG A 32 -27.00 -38.05 24.53
CA ARG A 32 -25.83 -38.93 24.75
C ARG A 32 -26.11 -40.36 24.33
N ARG A 33 -27.31 -40.90 24.60
CA ARG A 33 -27.68 -42.26 24.18
C ARG A 33 -27.78 -42.38 22.65
N ILE A 34 -28.39 -41.39 21.98
CA ILE A 34 -28.51 -41.35 20.52
C ILE A 34 -27.12 -41.20 19.86
N LEU A 35 -26.27 -40.33 20.41
CA LEU A 35 -24.90 -40.17 19.92
C LEU A 35 -24.08 -41.44 20.16
N ALA A 36 -24.19 -42.05 21.33
CA ALA A 36 -23.51 -43.31 21.63
C ALA A 36 -23.96 -44.43 20.67
N SER A 37 -25.26 -44.54 20.38
CA SER A 37 -25.76 -45.52 19.41
C SER A 37 -25.25 -45.23 18.00
N HIS A 38 -25.28 -43.96 17.56
CA HIS A 38 -24.79 -43.57 16.24
C HIS A 38 -23.27 -43.78 16.10
N LEU A 39 -22.48 -43.45 17.12
CA LEU A 39 -21.05 -43.72 17.11
C LEU A 39 -20.78 -45.23 17.12
N SER A 40 -21.51 -46.00 17.93
CA SER A 40 -21.36 -47.46 17.95
C SER A 40 -21.69 -48.11 16.60
N SER A 41 -22.68 -47.59 15.85
CA SER A 41 -23.00 -48.12 14.53
C SER A 41 -21.93 -47.83 13.49
N HIS A 42 -21.26 -46.67 13.54
CA HIS A 42 -20.18 -46.32 12.60
C HIS A 42 -18.83 -46.94 12.96
N VAL A 43 -18.60 -47.23 14.25
CA VAL A 43 -17.36 -47.88 14.71
C VAL A 43 -17.38 -49.39 14.47
N SER A 44 -18.56 -50.02 14.49
CA SER A 44 -18.68 -51.48 14.36
C SER A 44 -18.88 -51.96 12.91
N GLN A 45 -18.93 -51.05 11.93
CA GLN A 45 -19.23 -51.37 10.53
C GLN A 45 -17.99 -51.77 9.72
N ASP A 46 -16.81 -51.28 10.10
CA ASP A 46 -15.52 -51.81 9.65
C ASP A 46 -15.13 -52.98 10.55
N GLY A 47 -15.42 -54.20 10.09
CA GLY A 47 -15.09 -55.43 10.81
C GLY A 47 -13.63 -55.46 11.27
N ASP A 48 -13.42 -55.93 12.50
CA ASP A 48 -12.15 -56.25 13.17
C ASP A 48 -11.36 -55.14 13.89
N HIS A 49 -11.84 -53.91 14.00
CA HIS A 49 -11.17 -52.90 14.83
C HIS A 49 -12.06 -52.32 15.92
N SER A 50 -12.24 -53.07 17.01
CA SER A 50 -12.62 -52.46 18.29
C SER A 50 -11.59 -51.36 18.60
N LEU A 51 -12.01 -50.10 18.66
CA LEU A 51 -11.14 -48.96 18.97
C LEU A 51 -10.53 -49.11 20.37
N SER A 52 -9.40 -49.83 20.45
CA SER A 52 -8.60 -49.97 21.67
C SER A 52 -7.90 -48.65 22.04
N ARG A 53 -8.00 -47.62 21.19
CA ARG A 53 -7.27 -46.36 21.31
C ARG A 53 -8.26 -45.19 21.36
N PRO A 54 -8.01 -44.16 22.19
CA PRO A 54 -8.82 -42.95 22.19
C PRO A 54 -8.94 -42.37 20.78
N ILE A 55 -10.13 -41.88 20.42
CA ILE A 55 -10.46 -41.29 19.10
C ILE A 55 -9.48 -40.17 18.69
N SER A 56 -8.74 -39.60 19.63
CA SER A 56 -7.68 -38.60 19.40
C SER A 56 -6.39 -39.14 18.76
N LEU A 57 -6.24 -40.47 18.63
CA LEU A 57 -5.00 -41.13 18.18
C LEU A 57 -5.24 -42.14 17.04
N VAL A 58 -6.38 -42.07 16.37
CA VAL A 58 -6.67 -42.92 15.20
C VAL A 58 -5.89 -42.39 14.00
N ASP A 59 -5.08 -43.25 13.39
CA ASP A 59 -4.33 -42.95 12.17
C ASP A 59 -5.32 -42.61 11.05
N THR A 60 -5.04 -41.55 10.30
CA THR A 60 -5.87 -41.04 9.18
C THR A 60 -5.88 -41.96 7.96
N THR A 61 -5.48 -43.21 8.12
CA THR A 61 -5.47 -44.26 7.09
C THR A 61 -6.83 -44.92 6.92
N CYS A 62 -7.82 -44.62 7.78
CA CYS A 62 -9.19 -45.09 7.59
C CYS A 62 -9.75 -44.53 6.27
N ASN A 63 -10.01 -45.44 5.35
CA ASN A 63 -10.42 -45.11 4.00
C ASN A 63 -11.85 -44.57 4.05
N VAL A 64 -12.02 -43.25 3.87
CA VAL A 64 -13.32 -42.54 3.93
C VAL A 64 -14.13 -42.79 2.63
N ASP A 65 -14.12 -44.02 2.12
CA ASP A 65 -14.73 -44.40 0.85
C ASP A 65 -16.20 -44.80 1.00
N ILE A 66 -16.65 -45.12 2.20
CA ILE A 66 -18.07 -45.40 2.45
C ILE A 66 -18.70 -44.09 2.93
N ALA A 67 -19.27 -43.32 2.00
CA ALA A 67 -20.17 -42.23 2.36
C ALA A 67 -21.43 -42.83 2.99
N PRO A 68 -21.67 -42.72 4.32
CA PRO A 68 -22.91 -43.22 4.88
C PRO A 68 -24.04 -42.36 4.34
N HIS A 69 -25.03 -43.02 3.76
CA HIS A 69 -26.20 -42.38 3.17
C HIS A 69 -26.93 -41.62 4.28
N GLY A 70 -26.85 -40.28 4.29
CA GLY A 70 -27.53 -39.44 5.29
C GLY A 70 -26.82 -38.15 5.71
N VAL A 71 -25.54 -37.94 5.35
CA VAL A 71 -24.81 -36.73 5.76
C VAL A 71 -25.27 -35.51 4.93
N ARG A 72 -26.02 -34.58 5.55
CA ARG A 72 -26.55 -33.35 4.88
C ARG A 72 -25.95 -32.08 5.49
N GLY A 73 -25.79 -31.04 4.67
CA GLY A 73 -25.35 -29.72 5.12
C GLY A 73 -23.85 -29.61 5.42
N LEU A 74 -23.51 -28.91 6.51
CA LEU A 74 -22.13 -28.56 6.87
C LEU A 74 -21.21 -29.78 7.05
N GLN A 75 -21.75 -30.89 7.56
CA GLN A 75 -20.97 -32.12 7.74
C GLN A 75 -20.53 -32.73 6.41
N LYS A 76 -21.37 -32.62 5.36
CA LYS A 76 -21.02 -33.07 3.99
C LYS A 76 -19.89 -32.21 3.42
N GLU A 77 -19.98 -30.90 3.66
CA GLU A 77 -18.97 -29.94 3.22
C GLU A 77 -17.64 -30.18 3.93
N TYR A 78 -17.67 -30.40 5.25
CA TYR A 78 -16.49 -30.76 6.03
C TYR A 78 -15.85 -32.05 5.50
N LEU A 79 -16.62 -33.10 5.26
CA LEU A 79 -16.10 -34.35 4.69
C LEU A 79 -15.51 -34.15 3.29
N ARG A 80 -16.11 -33.28 2.46
CA ARG A 80 -15.56 -32.89 1.15
C ARG A 80 -14.19 -32.22 1.31
N CYS A 81 -14.08 -31.26 2.22
CA CYS A 81 -12.82 -30.58 2.51
C CYS A 81 -11.76 -31.52 3.07
N VAL A 82 -12.12 -32.44 3.97
CA VAL A 82 -11.18 -33.41 4.52
C VAL A 82 -10.66 -34.34 3.43
N ARG A 83 -11.53 -34.85 2.54
CA ARG A 83 -11.11 -35.66 1.39
C ARG A 83 -10.19 -34.89 0.45
N ALA A 84 -10.52 -33.63 0.16
CA ALA A 84 -9.67 -32.76 -0.66
C ALA A 84 -8.29 -32.52 -0.02
N ASN A 85 -8.24 -32.34 1.31
CA ASN A 85 -7.00 -32.16 2.05
C ASN A 85 -6.15 -33.45 2.02
N VAL A 86 -6.75 -34.61 2.28
CA VAL A 86 -6.04 -35.90 2.19
C VAL A 86 -5.52 -36.14 0.78
N LYS A 87 -6.29 -35.80 -0.26
CA LYS A 87 -5.82 -35.85 -1.65
C LYS A 87 -4.62 -34.92 -1.87
N ALA A 88 -4.74 -33.65 -1.46
CA ALA A 88 -3.66 -32.66 -1.61
C ALA A 88 -2.37 -33.09 -0.89
N GLN A 89 -2.48 -33.73 0.28
CA GLN A 89 -1.33 -34.27 1.00
C GLN A 89 -0.66 -35.42 0.23
N ARG A 90 -1.44 -36.31 -0.40
CA ARG A 90 -0.90 -37.38 -1.24
C ARG A 90 -0.22 -36.83 -2.48
N ASP A 91 -0.87 -35.89 -3.17
CA ASP A 91 -0.32 -35.23 -4.36
C ASP A 91 1.00 -34.50 -4.00
N TYR A 92 1.05 -33.81 -2.87
CA TYR A 92 2.27 -33.18 -2.36
C TYR A 92 3.36 -34.21 -2.01
N ALA A 93 3.01 -35.32 -1.36
CA ALA A 93 3.94 -36.39 -1.05
C ALA A 93 4.51 -37.04 -2.33
N GLU A 94 3.71 -37.14 -3.39
CA GLU A 94 4.13 -37.64 -4.69
C GLU A 94 5.06 -36.66 -5.41
N ILE A 95 4.67 -35.39 -5.51
CA ILE A 95 5.50 -34.34 -6.15
C ILE A 95 6.82 -34.15 -5.40
N SER A 96 6.80 -34.17 -4.07
CA SER A 96 8.02 -34.07 -3.27
C SER A 96 8.95 -35.28 -3.44
N LYS A 97 8.40 -36.49 -3.63
CA LYS A 97 9.19 -37.67 -4.00
C LYS A 97 9.78 -37.54 -5.40
N GLN A 98 9.01 -37.09 -6.40
CA GLN A 98 9.50 -36.86 -7.75
C GLN A 98 10.64 -35.82 -7.78
N HIS A 99 10.51 -34.73 -7.02
CA HIS A 99 11.57 -33.71 -6.92
C HIS A 99 12.82 -34.21 -6.19
N ARG A 100 12.70 -35.19 -5.27
CA ARG A 100 13.87 -35.84 -4.66
C ARG A 100 14.56 -36.78 -5.65
N LEU A 101 13.80 -37.61 -6.35
CA LEU A 101 14.34 -38.55 -7.33
C LEU A 101 14.98 -37.85 -8.55
N GLY A 102 14.40 -36.74 -9.02
CA GLY A 102 14.99 -35.93 -10.09
C GLY A 102 16.28 -35.20 -9.72
N ARG A 103 16.59 -35.09 -8.42
CA ARG A 103 17.85 -34.50 -7.92
C ARG A 103 18.97 -35.54 -7.82
N ASP A 104 18.63 -36.79 -7.59
CA ASP A 104 19.61 -37.86 -7.41
C ASP A 104 20.14 -38.40 -8.75
N ASP A 105 19.38 -38.32 -9.86
CA ASP A 105 19.85 -38.77 -11.19
C ASP A 105 20.84 -37.79 -11.87
N GLU A 106 20.89 -36.52 -11.47
CA GLU A 106 21.83 -35.53 -12.03
C GLU A 106 23.18 -35.45 -11.26
N TYR A 107 23.27 -36.07 -10.07
CA TYR A 107 24.42 -35.95 -9.16
C TYR A 107 25.26 -37.22 -8.94
N VAL A 108 24.97 -38.35 -9.60
CA VAL A 108 25.73 -39.60 -9.38
C VAL A 108 27.08 -39.65 -10.15
N LYS A 109 27.47 -38.59 -10.86
CA LYS A 109 28.79 -38.50 -11.52
C LYS A 109 29.65 -37.36 -11.00
N GLY A 110 29.83 -37.25 -9.69
CA GLY A 110 30.74 -36.27 -9.13
C GLY A 110 30.97 -36.42 -7.63
N LEU A 111 32.01 -37.18 -7.30
CA LEU A 111 32.78 -37.15 -6.04
C LEU A 111 32.02 -37.29 -4.71
N LYS A 112 32.23 -38.45 -4.11
CA LYS A 112 32.61 -38.53 -2.69
C LYS A 112 33.81 -37.60 -2.47
N GLU A 113 33.68 -36.58 -1.61
CA GLU A 113 34.74 -36.14 -0.69
C GLU A 113 34.28 -34.98 0.21
N THR A 114 34.32 -35.24 1.52
CA THR A 114 34.60 -34.30 2.61
C THR A 114 33.62 -33.17 2.97
N SER A 115 33.37 -33.11 4.28
CA SER A 115 32.45 -32.25 5.02
C SER A 115 32.85 -30.77 5.12
N THR A 116 33.34 -30.17 4.03
CA THR A 116 33.68 -28.73 3.95
C THR A 116 32.96 -27.98 2.83
N ASP A 117 32.22 -28.68 1.97
CA ASP A 117 31.60 -28.10 0.76
C ASP A 117 30.25 -27.40 0.98
N ASP A 118 29.65 -27.48 2.16
CA ASP A 118 28.30 -26.94 2.40
C ASP A 118 28.26 -25.39 2.30
N VAL A 119 29.35 -24.74 2.74
CA VAL A 119 29.52 -23.28 2.64
C VAL A 119 29.81 -22.85 1.19
N SER A 120 30.60 -23.64 0.46
CA SER A 120 30.90 -23.40 -0.96
C SER A 120 29.68 -23.63 -1.86
N CYS A 121 28.84 -24.62 -1.53
CA CYS A 121 27.57 -24.89 -2.19
C CYS A 121 26.57 -23.75 -1.96
N MET A 122 26.50 -23.22 -0.74
CA MET A 122 25.66 -22.05 -0.42
C MET A 122 26.13 -20.81 -1.18
N GLU A 123 27.44 -20.52 -1.20
CA GLU A 123 27.99 -19.37 -1.91
C GLU A 123 27.79 -19.48 -3.43
N SER A 124 27.96 -20.67 -4.02
CA SER A 124 27.68 -20.89 -5.44
C SER A 124 26.19 -20.76 -5.76
N PHE A 125 25.31 -21.24 -4.88
CA PHE A 125 23.86 -21.03 -5.00
C PHE A 125 23.48 -19.54 -4.93
N LEU A 126 24.04 -18.78 -3.97
CA LEU A 126 23.80 -17.34 -3.86
C LEU A 126 24.30 -16.57 -5.09
N LYS A 127 25.46 -16.95 -5.65
CA LYS A 127 25.98 -16.39 -6.90
C LYS A 127 25.04 -16.69 -8.07
N LEU A 128 24.53 -17.92 -8.17
CA LEU A 128 23.57 -18.32 -9.21
C LEU A 128 22.25 -17.55 -9.10
N VAL A 129 21.71 -17.40 -7.89
CA VAL A 129 20.50 -16.63 -7.63
C VAL A 129 20.70 -15.15 -7.98
N SER A 130 21.85 -14.58 -7.58
CA SER A 130 22.20 -13.20 -7.94
C SER A 130 22.30 -13.01 -9.46
N GLN A 131 22.91 -13.98 -10.17
CA GLN A 131 23.02 -13.94 -11.62
C GLN A 131 21.65 -14.07 -12.30
N ARG A 132 20.78 -14.95 -11.81
CA ARG A 132 19.40 -15.08 -12.30
C ARG A 132 18.62 -13.78 -12.10
N GLN A 133 18.74 -13.16 -10.92
CA GLN A 133 18.09 -11.88 -10.65
C GLN A 133 18.60 -10.76 -11.57
N LYS A 134 19.91 -10.73 -11.87
CA LYS A 134 20.48 -9.78 -12.84
C LYS A 134 19.94 -10.04 -14.25
N TYR A 135 19.87 -11.30 -14.67
CA TYR A 135 19.33 -11.69 -15.97
C TYR A 135 17.85 -11.28 -16.12
N GLU A 136 17.01 -11.52 -15.12
CA GLU A 136 15.60 -11.08 -15.14
C GLU A 136 15.49 -9.56 -15.24
N ARG A 137 16.34 -8.80 -14.53
CA ARG A 137 16.35 -7.34 -14.64
C ARG A 137 16.76 -6.86 -16.04
N LEU A 138 17.76 -7.50 -16.64
CA LEU A 138 18.20 -7.21 -18.01
C LEU A 138 17.12 -7.57 -19.03
N ARG A 139 16.43 -8.70 -18.84
CA ARG A 139 15.30 -9.11 -19.66
C ARG A 139 14.16 -8.11 -19.59
N ILE A 140 13.81 -7.63 -18.39
CA ILE A 140 12.79 -6.59 -18.23
C ILE A 140 13.19 -5.31 -18.97
N VAL A 141 14.45 -4.87 -18.86
CA VAL A 141 14.94 -3.70 -19.60
C VAL A 141 14.88 -3.93 -21.11
N GLN A 142 15.25 -5.12 -21.59
CA GLN A 142 15.13 -5.49 -22.99
C GLN A 142 13.67 -5.50 -23.45
N ASP A 143 12.76 -6.10 -22.69
CA ASP A 143 11.33 -6.13 -22.99
C ASP A 143 10.76 -4.70 -23.07
N TYR A 144 11.18 -3.79 -22.18
CA TYR A 144 10.81 -2.37 -22.25
C TYR A 144 11.44 -1.66 -23.44
N MET A 145 12.68 -1.98 -23.80
CA MET A 145 13.31 -1.42 -25.00
C MET A 145 12.62 -1.89 -26.28
N ASP A 146 12.26 -3.16 -26.36
CA ASP A 146 11.52 -3.75 -27.47
C ASP A 146 10.10 -3.15 -27.54
N ALA A 147 9.44 -2.97 -26.40
CA ALA A 147 8.13 -2.31 -26.32
C ALA A 147 8.21 -0.83 -26.73
N LEU A 148 9.30 -0.13 -26.40
CA LEU A 148 9.55 1.24 -26.85
C LEU A 148 9.86 1.29 -28.35
N ALA A 149 10.64 0.34 -28.88
CA ALA A 149 10.94 0.24 -30.30
C ALA A 149 9.69 -0.06 -31.14
N GLN A 150 8.69 -0.75 -30.58
CA GLN A 150 7.39 -0.98 -31.22
C GLN A 150 6.46 0.25 -31.17
N LYS A 151 6.78 1.31 -30.41
CA LYS A 151 5.99 2.54 -30.43
C LYS A 151 6.33 3.36 -31.67
N PRO A 152 5.33 3.87 -32.41
CA PRO A 152 5.57 4.65 -33.63
C PRO A 152 6.43 5.90 -33.37
N ALA A 153 6.33 6.48 -32.16
CA ALA A 153 7.15 7.62 -31.72
C ALA A 153 8.65 7.35 -31.57
N ALA A 154 9.10 6.09 -31.57
CA ALA A 154 10.52 5.72 -31.53
C ALA A 154 11.11 5.48 -32.93
N SER A 155 10.29 5.46 -33.98
CA SER A 155 10.77 5.41 -35.36
C SER A 155 11.32 6.78 -35.77
N ALA A 156 12.48 6.81 -36.43
CA ALA A 156 13.12 8.06 -36.87
C ALA A 156 12.26 8.86 -37.85
N GLU A 157 11.30 8.22 -38.52
CA GLU A 157 10.34 8.82 -39.46
C GLU A 157 9.18 9.54 -38.76
N HIS A 158 8.85 9.21 -37.50
CA HIS A 158 7.72 9.85 -36.78
C HIS A 158 8.03 11.27 -36.30
N LEU A 159 9.30 11.67 -36.33
CA LEU A 159 9.77 13.03 -36.09
C LEU A 159 10.15 13.74 -37.40
N ASP A 160 9.94 13.12 -38.57
CA ASP A 160 10.16 13.78 -39.85
C ASP A 160 9.07 14.86 -40.03
N PRO A 161 9.42 16.15 -39.99
CA PRO A 161 8.45 17.23 -40.14
C PRO A 161 7.73 17.17 -41.48
N GLN A 162 8.25 16.49 -42.51
CA GLN A 162 7.55 16.37 -43.80
C GLN A 162 6.39 15.37 -43.78
N LEU A 163 6.50 14.27 -43.02
CA LEU A 163 5.43 13.27 -42.87
C LEU A 163 4.37 13.72 -41.86
N VAL A 164 4.80 14.36 -40.75
CA VAL A 164 3.87 14.87 -39.71
C VAL A 164 3.02 16.04 -40.20
N LEU A 165 3.51 16.81 -41.18
CA LEU A 165 2.78 17.95 -41.77
C LEU A 165 1.97 17.58 -43.02
N GLN A 166 2.07 16.34 -43.51
CA GLN A 166 1.33 15.89 -44.69
C GLN A 166 -0.19 15.75 -44.42
N ASP A 167 -0.55 15.34 -43.21
CA ASP A 167 -1.95 15.30 -42.74
C ASP A 167 -2.49 16.68 -42.29
N VAL A 168 -1.67 17.74 -42.39
CA VAL A 168 -2.00 19.12 -41.99
C VAL A 168 -2.25 20.03 -43.20
N GLU A 169 -2.65 19.46 -44.35
CA GLU A 169 -3.02 20.23 -45.55
C GLU A 169 -4.21 21.19 -45.36
N THR A 170 -4.90 21.15 -44.21
CA THR A 170 -5.97 22.10 -43.87
C THR A 170 -5.71 22.82 -42.55
N LEU A 171 -4.55 23.48 -42.41
CA LEU A 171 -4.42 24.54 -41.41
C LEU A 171 -5.20 25.78 -41.92
N PRO A 172 -6.15 26.34 -41.14
CA PRO A 172 -6.78 27.60 -41.52
C PRO A 172 -5.68 28.66 -41.62
N LYS A 173 -5.55 29.31 -42.79
CA LYS A 173 -4.71 30.50 -42.95
C LYS A 173 -5.11 31.48 -41.87
N VAL A 174 -4.20 31.70 -40.92
CA VAL A 174 -4.35 32.72 -39.87
C VAL A 174 -4.66 34.05 -40.57
N PRO A 175 -5.70 34.79 -40.14
CA PRO A 175 -5.99 36.10 -40.72
C PRO A 175 -4.74 36.97 -40.68
N SER A 176 -4.39 37.56 -41.82
CA SER A 176 -3.25 38.46 -41.97
C SER A 176 -3.29 39.67 -41.01
N GLU A 177 -4.44 39.97 -40.39
CA GLU A 177 -4.54 40.93 -39.29
C GLU A 177 -3.71 40.56 -38.04
N VAL A 178 -3.46 39.28 -37.75
CA VAL A 178 -2.73 38.89 -36.52
C VAL A 178 -1.21 38.94 -36.72
N LEU A 179 -0.71 38.76 -37.95
CA LEU A 179 0.72 38.91 -38.27
C LEU A 179 1.12 40.37 -38.50
N ASN A 180 0.19 41.23 -38.95
CA ASN A 180 0.43 42.67 -39.12
C ASN A 180 0.28 43.49 -37.83
N SER A 181 -0.14 42.88 -36.72
CA SER A 181 -0.16 43.54 -35.40
C SER A 181 1.20 43.53 -34.69
N ALA A 182 2.20 42.83 -35.25
CA ALA A 182 3.59 42.90 -34.79
C ALA A 182 4.39 44.04 -35.44
N ASP A 183 3.96 44.56 -36.60
CA ASP A 183 4.64 45.63 -37.33
C ASP A 183 3.98 47.01 -37.18
N THR A 184 3.01 47.13 -36.25
CA THR A 184 2.46 48.44 -35.82
C THR A 184 2.89 48.78 -34.39
N THR A 185 4.20 48.73 -34.12
CA THR A 185 4.82 49.44 -32.98
C THR A 185 5.86 50.44 -33.47
N GLN A 186 5.58 51.09 -34.59
CA GLN A 186 6.28 52.29 -35.03
C GLN A 186 5.34 53.49 -34.86
N GLY A 187 5.00 53.78 -33.60
CA GLY A 187 4.09 54.87 -33.27
C GLY A 187 3.52 54.80 -31.86
N LEU A 188 4.40 54.77 -30.84
CA LEU A 188 4.20 55.33 -29.49
C LEU A 188 5.45 54.99 -28.67
N SER A 189 6.53 55.70 -28.97
CA SER A 189 7.63 55.89 -28.03
C SER A 189 7.06 56.48 -26.74
N GLY A 190 7.18 55.75 -25.63
CA GLY A 190 7.05 56.30 -24.28
C GLY A 190 5.76 55.98 -23.53
N VAL A 191 5.41 54.71 -23.35
CA VAL A 191 4.77 54.35 -22.07
C VAL A 191 5.89 54.26 -21.06
N ASN A 192 6.07 55.34 -20.30
CA ASN A 192 7.12 55.48 -19.31
C ASN A 192 7.03 54.30 -18.33
N ILE A 193 8.12 53.60 -18.07
CA ILE A 193 8.14 52.47 -17.12
C ILE A 193 7.63 52.94 -15.75
N GLU A 194 7.89 54.19 -15.40
CA GLU A 194 7.37 54.86 -14.20
C GLU A 194 5.83 54.95 -14.19
N GLU A 195 5.19 55.22 -15.33
CA GLU A 195 3.73 55.25 -15.43
C GLU A 195 3.11 53.86 -15.26
N LEU A 196 3.77 52.83 -15.79
CA LEU A 196 3.36 51.43 -15.60
C LEU A 196 3.52 50.99 -14.14
N VAL A 197 4.62 51.39 -13.49
CA VAL A 197 4.86 51.16 -12.06
C VAL A 197 3.84 51.91 -11.21
N ASP A 198 3.49 53.14 -11.55
CA ASP A 198 2.45 53.91 -10.87
C ASP A 198 1.06 53.30 -11.06
N GLN A 199 0.76 52.77 -12.25
CA GLN A 199 -0.48 52.06 -12.53
C GLN A 199 -0.55 50.75 -11.74
N LEU A 200 0.56 50.02 -11.64
CA LEU A 200 0.68 48.84 -10.81
C LEU A 200 0.51 49.19 -9.33
N ALA A 201 1.20 50.23 -8.83
CA ALA A 201 1.08 50.69 -7.45
C ALA A 201 -0.36 51.10 -7.10
N LYS A 202 -1.03 51.84 -8.00
CA LYS A 202 -2.45 52.19 -7.86
C LYS A 202 -3.36 50.96 -7.87
N SER A 203 -3.07 49.95 -8.69
CA SER A 203 -3.84 48.70 -8.73
C SER A 203 -3.64 47.87 -7.45
N VAL A 204 -2.41 47.78 -6.95
CA VAL A 204 -2.06 47.09 -5.71
C VAL A 204 -2.70 47.78 -4.51
N LEU A 205 -2.70 49.11 -4.47
CA LEU A 205 -3.36 49.86 -3.40
C LEU A 205 -4.88 49.66 -3.44
N ARG A 206 -5.50 49.70 -4.63
CA ARG A 206 -6.93 49.37 -4.80
C ARG A 206 -7.24 47.95 -4.33
N ALA A 207 -6.42 46.97 -4.71
CA ALA A 207 -6.58 45.58 -4.30
C ALA A 207 -6.43 45.43 -2.77
N LYS A 208 -5.45 46.08 -2.15
CA LYS A 208 -5.27 46.09 -0.69
C LYS A 208 -6.45 46.71 0.05
N MET A 209 -7.04 47.78 -0.50
CA MET A 209 -8.23 48.42 0.09
C MET A 209 -9.47 47.54 -0.05
N LEU A 210 -9.64 46.83 -1.18
CA LEU A 210 -10.70 45.84 -1.36
C LEU A 210 -10.53 44.67 -0.38
N LEU A 211 -9.32 44.13 -0.24
CA LEU A 211 -9.04 43.05 0.70
C LEU A 211 -9.31 43.45 2.15
N LYS A 212 -8.93 44.67 2.56
CA LYS A 212 -9.26 45.21 3.88
C LYS A 212 -10.78 45.30 4.10
N ARG A 213 -11.54 45.76 3.10
CA ARG A 213 -13.01 45.79 3.18
C ARG A 213 -13.60 44.39 3.32
N GLU A 214 -13.15 43.44 2.50
CA GLU A 214 -13.61 42.06 2.57
C GLU A 214 -13.26 41.41 3.91
N GLN A 215 -12.07 41.65 4.44
CA GLN A 215 -11.65 41.13 5.75
C GLN A 215 -12.52 41.67 6.89
N ILE A 216 -12.90 42.96 6.84
CA ILE A 216 -13.85 43.55 7.80
C ILE A 216 -15.25 42.93 7.65
N LEU A 217 -15.71 42.71 6.42
CA LEU A 217 -17.01 42.10 6.14
C LEU A 217 -17.04 40.63 6.60
N LEU A 218 -15.96 39.90 6.38
CA LEU A 218 -15.76 38.53 6.86
C LEU A 218 -15.71 38.47 8.39
N GLY A 219 -15.01 39.43 9.02
CA GLY A 219 -15.01 39.59 10.48
C GLY A 219 -16.42 39.83 11.03
N ARG A 220 -17.23 40.67 10.37
CA ARG A 220 -18.63 40.93 10.73
C ARG A 220 -19.49 39.68 10.60
N VAL A 221 -19.41 38.95 9.49
CA VAL A 221 -20.15 37.69 9.26
C VAL A 221 -19.73 36.61 10.25
N LYS A 222 -18.45 36.54 10.65
CA LYS A 222 -17.98 35.62 11.69
C LYS A 222 -18.52 36.00 13.07
N ALA A 223 -18.56 37.29 13.42
CA ALA A 223 -19.11 37.77 14.68
C ALA A 223 -20.63 37.55 14.76
N GLU A 224 -21.34 37.79 13.66
CA GLU A 224 -22.79 37.57 13.53
C GLU A 224 -23.14 36.07 13.63
N ASN A 225 -22.33 35.19 13.02
CA ASN A 225 -22.45 33.74 13.18
C ASN A 225 -22.05 33.22 14.57
N SER A 226 -21.24 33.96 15.34
CA SER A 226 -20.86 33.59 16.72
C SER A 226 -21.94 33.97 17.74
N LEU A 227 -22.84 34.89 17.40
CA LEU A 227 -23.92 35.36 18.27
C LEU A 227 -25.23 34.56 18.12
N ALA A 228 -25.30 33.61 17.18
CA ALA A 228 -26.45 32.73 16.97
C ALA A 228 -26.18 31.30 17.47
N PRO A 229 -26.45 30.98 18.76
CA PRO A 229 -26.33 29.61 19.26
C PRO A 229 -27.53 28.79 18.77
N GLY A 230 -27.43 28.17 17.59
CA GLY A 230 -28.50 27.27 17.12
C GLY A 230 -28.33 26.63 15.73
N CYS A 231 -27.48 27.14 14.84
CA CYS A 231 -27.49 26.74 13.43
C CYS A 231 -26.27 25.91 12.97
N ARG A 232 -25.73 25.00 13.78
CA ARG A 232 -24.72 24.04 13.27
C ARG A 232 -25.35 22.90 12.46
N GLY A 233 -26.58 22.49 12.82
CA GLY A 233 -27.33 21.46 12.10
C GLY A 233 -27.77 21.92 10.71
N SER A 234 -28.38 23.10 10.59
CA SER A 234 -28.80 23.67 9.31
C SER A 234 -27.64 24.01 8.38
N ARG A 235 -26.47 24.36 8.92
CA ARG A 235 -25.25 24.55 8.10
C ARG A 235 -24.72 23.24 7.55
N LEU A 236 -24.72 22.17 8.37
CA LEU A 236 -24.32 20.85 7.91
C LEU A 236 -25.30 20.31 6.85
N GLU A 237 -26.60 20.56 7.05
CA GLU A 237 -27.66 20.21 6.11
C GLU A 237 -27.56 21.03 4.81
N ALA A 238 -27.35 22.35 4.90
CA ALA A 238 -27.13 23.19 3.72
C ALA A 238 -25.86 22.79 2.95
N VAL A 239 -24.77 22.43 3.64
CA VAL A 239 -23.56 21.90 3.00
C VAL A 239 -23.80 20.50 2.41
N GLY A 240 -24.62 19.69 3.06
CA GLY A 240 -25.10 18.42 2.52
C GLY A 240 -25.88 18.63 1.22
N MET A 241 -26.83 19.58 1.21
CA MET A 241 -27.64 19.92 0.04
C MET A 241 -26.81 20.51 -1.09
N THR A 242 -25.83 21.39 -0.81
CA THR A 242 -24.95 21.93 -1.86
C THR A 242 -24.04 20.85 -2.43
N ARG A 243 -23.55 19.92 -1.59
CA ARG A 243 -22.81 18.75 -2.06
C ARG A 243 -23.67 17.87 -2.96
N SER A 244 -24.90 17.57 -2.56
CA SER A 244 -25.83 16.78 -3.36
C SER A 244 -26.17 17.47 -4.69
N ALA A 245 -26.39 18.79 -4.67
CA ALA A 245 -26.68 19.56 -5.88
C ALA A 245 -25.49 19.62 -6.83
N LEU A 246 -24.26 19.76 -6.31
CA LEU A 246 -23.03 19.71 -7.12
C LEU A 246 -22.80 18.32 -7.72
N ILE A 247 -23.03 17.26 -6.95
CA ILE A 247 -22.94 15.88 -7.45
C ILE A 247 -23.95 15.69 -8.59
N ASN A 248 -25.21 16.06 -8.39
CA ASN A 248 -26.24 15.95 -9.43
C ASN A 248 -25.91 16.81 -10.66
N TRP A 249 -25.34 18.01 -10.48
CA TRP A 249 -24.92 18.86 -11.59
C TRP A 249 -23.75 18.25 -12.34
N ILE A 250 -22.74 17.71 -11.65
CA ILE A 250 -21.61 17.01 -12.26
C ILE A 250 -22.09 15.75 -12.98
N GLU A 251 -22.98 14.96 -12.38
CA GLU A 251 -23.57 13.77 -13.00
C GLU A 251 -24.38 14.13 -14.25
N ALA A 252 -25.19 15.21 -14.19
CA ALA A 252 -25.91 15.72 -15.35
C ALA A 252 -24.97 16.25 -16.43
N GLU A 253 -23.91 16.97 -16.06
CA GLU A 253 -22.92 17.49 -16.99
C GLU A 253 -22.11 16.36 -17.65
N LEU A 254 -21.73 15.33 -16.88
CA LEU A 254 -21.05 14.13 -17.39
C LEU A 254 -21.97 13.29 -18.30
N SER A 255 -23.26 13.20 -17.98
CA SER A 255 -24.24 12.55 -18.87
C SER A 255 -24.42 13.31 -20.18
N ARG A 256 -24.28 14.65 -20.16
CA ARG A 256 -24.41 15.51 -21.34
C ARG A 256 -23.13 15.58 -22.18
N ALA A 257 -21.96 15.45 -21.54
CA ALA A 257 -20.66 15.37 -22.22
C ALA A 257 -20.45 14.02 -22.95
N GLY A 258 -21.23 12.99 -22.62
CA GLY A 258 -21.26 11.71 -23.34
C GLY A 258 -22.20 11.67 -24.54
N ASP A 259 -23.10 12.66 -24.69
CA ASP A 259 -24.18 12.65 -25.69
C ASP A 259 -23.96 13.67 -26.83
N SER A 260 -22.82 14.39 -26.84
CA SER A 260 -22.41 15.20 -27.99
C SER A 260 -21.70 14.32 -29.02
N SER A 261 -22.45 13.43 -29.67
CA SER A 261 -22.04 12.82 -30.93
C SER A 261 -22.20 13.86 -32.05
N PRO A 262 -21.13 14.29 -32.73
CA PRO A 262 -21.24 15.13 -33.91
C PRO A 262 -21.56 14.24 -35.11
N GLU A 263 -22.81 13.80 -35.22
CA GLU A 263 -23.29 13.15 -36.44
C GLU A 263 -24.44 13.96 -37.01
N SER A 264 -24.08 14.95 -37.83
CA SER A 264 -24.99 15.51 -38.81
C SER A 264 -24.25 15.71 -40.12
N GLU A 265 -24.39 14.67 -40.94
CA GLU A 265 -24.58 14.71 -42.39
C GLU A 265 -23.49 15.40 -43.22
N ILE A 266 -22.62 14.54 -43.75
CA ILE A 266 -21.97 14.78 -45.04
C ILE A 266 -23.07 14.79 -46.12
N ALA A 267 -23.40 15.98 -46.63
CA ALA A 267 -24.16 16.13 -47.87
C ALA A 267 -23.58 17.26 -48.73
N THR A 268 -22.74 16.85 -49.67
CA THR A 268 -22.60 17.37 -51.05
C THR A 268 -22.52 18.89 -51.26
N SER A 269 -21.32 19.32 -51.67
CA SER A 269 -21.03 20.30 -52.73
C SER A 269 -22.15 21.29 -53.10
N THR A 270 -22.20 22.45 -52.43
CA THR A 270 -22.55 23.76 -53.03
C THR A 270 -22.32 24.87 -51.99
N SER A 271 -22.08 26.10 -52.47
CA SER A 271 -21.44 27.24 -51.79
C SER A 271 -21.80 27.49 -50.30
N PRO A 272 -20.81 27.84 -49.45
CA PRO A 272 -20.91 27.78 -47.98
C PRO A 272 -21.70 28.93 -47.32
N ASP A 273 -21.97 30.04 -48.01
CA ASP A 273 -22.41 31.27 -47.32
C ASP A 273 -23.95 31.40 -47.15
N LYS A 274 -24.73 30.54 -47.82
CA LYS A 274 -26.22 30.54 -47.73
C LYS A 274 -26.78 29.46 -46.80
N ARG A 275 -26.07 28.33 -46.65
CA ARG A 275 -26.50 27.20 -45.81
C ARG A 275 -26.34 27.49 -44.31
N GLY A 276 -25.28 28.20 -43.92
CA GLY A 276 -25.07 28.60 -42.53
C GLY A 276 -26.18 29.49 -41.99
N LYS A 277 -26.64 30.48 -42.78
CA LYS A 277 -27.75 31.36 -42.41
C LYS A 277 -29.07 30.60 -42.28
N GLN A 278 -29.38 29.71 -43.24
CA GLN A 278 -30.60 28.90 -43.19
C GLN A 278 -30.59 27.90 -42.02
N PHE A 279 -29.43 27.33 -41.68
CA PHE A 279 -29.27 26.46 -40.52
C PHE A 279 -29.50 27.25 -39.21
N ILE A 280 -28.87 28.42 -39.06
CA ILE A 280 -29.06 29.30 -37.91
C ILE A 280 -30.52 29.76 -37.78
N ASP A 281 -31.16 30.15 -38.89
CA ASP A 281 -32.56 30.56 -38.89
C ASP A 281 -33.50 29.39 -38.53
N SER A 282 -33.16 28.16 -38.94
CA SER A 282 -33.92 26.96 -38.57
C SER A 282 -33.76 26.60 -37.08
N GLU A 283 -32.56 26.75 -36.53
CA GLU A 283 -32.23 26.59 -35.11
C GLU A 283 -32.98 27.64 -34.27
N LEU A 284 -32.92 28.91 -34.66
CA LEU A 284 -33.64 30.00 -34.00
C LEU A 284 -35.17 29.79 -34.04
N SER A 285 -35.69 29.29 -35.15
CA SER A 285 -37.11 28.93 -35.27
C SER A 285 -37.49 27.76 -34.35
N SER A 286 -36.61 26.77 -34.20
CA SER A 286 -36.77 25.64 -33.27
C SER A 286 -36.76 26.11 -31.81
N ILE A 287 -35.79 26.96 -31.45
CA ILE A 287 -35.69 27.57 -30.11
C ILE A 287 -36.94 28.41 -29.82
N HIS A 288 -37.39 29.23 -30.76
CA HIS A 288 -38.62 30.02 -30.59
C HIS A 288 -39.86 29.14 -30.40
N ARG A 289 -39.95 28.03 -31.14
CA ARG A 289 -41.03 27.04 -30.99
C ARG A 289 -40.98 26.34 -29.62
N GLN A 290 -39.79 25.99 -29.13
CA GLN A 290 -39.62 25.42 -27.80
C GLN A 290 -39.96 26.43 -26.70
N TYR A 291 -39.50 27.67 -26.82
CA TYR A 291 -39.78 28.72 -25.85
C TYR A 291 -41.26 29.09 -25.81
N SER A 292 -41.95 29.14 -26.96
CA SER A 292 -43.40 29.35 -27.01
C SER A 292 -44.19 28.17 -26.42
N ARG A 293 -43.71 26.93 -26.58
CA ARG A 293 -44.29 25.76 -25.91
C ARG A 293 -44.07 25.84 -24.39
N TYR A 294 -42.88 26.22 -23.95
CA TYR A 294 -42.55 26.42 -22.54
C TYR A 294 -43.39 27.53 -21.90
N THR A 295 -43.56 28.69 -22.56
CA THR A 295 -44.39 29.78 -22.03
C THR A 295 -45.87 29.40 -21.99
N LYS A 296 -46.39 28.68 -23.00
CA LYS A 296 -47.77 28.14 -22.98
C LYS A 296 -47.96 27.13 -21.85
N ALA A 297 -47.02 26.22 -21.64
CA ALA A 297 -47.08 25.25 -20.55
C ALA A 297 -47.02 25.95 -19.18
N ARG A 298 -46.15 26.95 -19.03
CA ARG A 298 -46.04 27.76 -17.81
C ARG A 298 -47.29 28.60 -17.58
N GLN A 299 -47.89 29.17 -18.62
CA GLN A 299 -49.15 29.88 -18.52
C GLN A 299 -50.30 28.95 -18.16
N SER A 300 -50.36 27.75 -18.73
CA SER A 300 -51.33 26.71 -18.35
C SER A 300 -51.16 26.28 -16.89
N LEU A 301 -49.92 26.10 -16.43
CA LEU A 301 -49.62 25.78 -15.04
C LEU A 301 -50.02 26.93 -14.10
N ILE A 302 -49.72 28.18 -14.48
CA ILE A 302 -50.14 29.36 -13.73
C ILE A 302 -51.67 29.43 -13.69
N ASN A 303 -52.37 29.24 -14.81
CA ASN A 303 -53.84 29.27 -14.86
C ASN A 303 -54.45 28.15 -14.01
N ALA A 304 -53.87 26.95 -14.03
CA ALA A 304 -54.28 25.83 -13.19
C ALA A 304 -54.02 26.09 -11.70
N ALA A 305 -52.88 26.71 -11.35
CA ALA A 305 -52.51 27.03 -9.97
C ALA A 305 -53.23 28.27 -9.41
N THR A 306 -53.62 29.22 -10.26
CA THR A 306 -54.28 30.47 -9.85
C THR A 306 -55.81 30.40 -9.91
N GLY A 307 -56.40 29.31 -10.40
CA GLY A 307 -57.83 29.03 -10.27
C GLY A 307 -58.75 30.15 -10.79
N ARG A 308 -58.27 31.00 -11.73
CA ARG A 308 -59.12 32.01 -12.36
C ARG A 308 -59.94 31.36 -13.48
N LEU A 309 -61.12 30.90 -13.09
CA LEU A 309 -62.27 30.77 -13.99
C LEU A 309 -62.57 32.15 -14.58
N ASP A 310 -62.12 32.39 -15.81
CA ASP A 310 -62.85 33.25 -16.73
C ASP A 310 -63.39 32.33 -17.83
N ALA A 311 -64.55 31.76 -17.52
CA ALA A 311 -65.41 31.10 -18.48
C ALA A 311 -65.94 32.16 -19.44
N THR A 312 -65.58 32.07 -20.72
CA THR A 312 -66.48 32.43 -21.81
C THR A 312 -65.96 31.88 -23.14
N ASN A 313 -66.89 31.30 -23.89
CA ASN A 313 -66.82 30.93 -25.30
C ASN A 313 -66.31 29.53 -25.63
N ILE A 314 -67.13 28.50 -25.37
CA ILE A 314 -67.39 27.47 -26.39
C ILE A 314 -68.90 27.21 -26.43
N THR A 315 -69.52 27.71 -27.50
CA THR A 315 -70.91 27.51 -27.86
C THR A 315 -71.02 26.27 -28.77
N LYS A 316 -72.15 25.56 -28.59
CA LYS A 316 -72.62 24.30 -29.18
C LYS A 316 -72.58 24.16 -30.71
N SER A 317 -72.37 22.92 -31.17
CA SER A 317 -73.15 22.12 -32.15
C SER A 317 -72.38 20.79 -32.36
N LEU A 318 -72.87 19.57 -32.04
CA LEU A 318 -73.96 18.75 -32.63
C LEU A 318 -73.83 18.70 -34.17
N ASP A 319 -73.72 17.59 -34.88
CA ASP A 319 -73.94 16.16 -34.66
C ASP A 319 -73.28 15.38 -35.83
N GLU A 320 -73.41 14.06 -35.81
CA GLU A 320 -73.36 13.09 -36.92
C GLU A 320 -72.17 12.11 -37.00
N GLN A 321 -72.62 10.86 -37.08
CA GLN A 321 -71.96 9.58 -37.10
C GLN A 321 -71.14 9.39 -38.39
N GLU A 322 -70.08 8.57 -38.33
CA GLU A 322 -70.03 7.34 -39.13
C GLU A 322 -68.81 6.46 -38.77
N GLU A 323 -69.04 5.16 -38.90
CA GLU A 323 -68.17 4.05 -38.56
C GLU A 323 -66.98 3.91 -39.53
N SER A 324 -65.80 3.54 -38.98
CA SER A 324 -64.79 2.57 -39.48
C SER A 324 -64.68 2.29 -41.01
N PRO A 325 -63.47 2.22 -41.62
CA PRO A 325 -62.37 1.40 -41.08
C PRO A 325 -60.94 1.93 -41.19
N LYS A 326 -60.13 1.44 -40.25
CA LYS A 326 -58.66 1.56 -40.20
C LYS A 326 -58.01 0.81 -41.36
N ALA A 327 -57.33 1.54 -42.25
CA ALA A 327 -56.23 1.00 -43.04
C ALA A 327 -54.95 1.07 -42.19
N LYS A 328 -54.36 -0.09 -41.90
CA LYS A 328 -53.04 -0.22 -41.30
C LYS A 328 -52.01 0.08 -42.40
N GLU A 329 -51.38 1.24 -42.32
CA GLU A 329 -50.11 1.48 -43.00
C GLU A 329 -49.00 1.12 -42.02
N GLU A 330 -48.47 -0.09 -42.16
CA GLU A 330 -47.22 -0.50 -41.52
C GLU A 330 -46.08 0.28 -42.18
N THR A 331 -45.76 1.44 -41.61
CA THR A 331 -44.46 2.07 -41.83
C THR A 331 -43.42 1.22 -41.09
N TYR A 332 -42.70 0.38 -41.82
CA TYR A 332 -41.45 -0.22 -41.33
C TYR A 332 -40.47 0.91 -41.02
N ALA A 333 -40.35 1.27 -39.74
CA ALA A 333 -39.22 2.05 -39.26
C ALA A 333 -37.97 1.14 -39.34
N PRO A 334 -36.88 1.56 -39.99
CA PRO A 334 -35.64 0.82 -39.94
C PRO A 334 -35.17 0.79 -38.48
N SER A 335 -34.92 -0.43 -38.01
CA SER A 335 -34.55 -0.76 -36.65
C SER A 335 -33.30 0.00 -36.21
N GLY A 336 -33.45 1.02 -35.35
CA GLY A 336 -32.33 1.73 -34.69
C GLY A 336 -31.44 0.85 -33.79
N ILE A 337 -31.72 -0.45 -33.76
CA ILE A 337 -30.95 -1.48 -33.07
C ILE A 337 -29.62 -1.75 -33.79
N GLU A 338 -29.55 -1.62 -35.12
CA GLU A 338 -28.30 -1.87 -35.88
C GLU A 338 -27.23 -0.80 -35.65
N VAL A 339 -27.64 0.46 -35.45
CA VAL A 339 -26.71 1.58 -35.22
C VAL A 339 -26.19 1.60 -33.78
N THR A 340 -26.96 1.11 -32.82
CA THR A 340 -26.60 1.13 -31.38
C THR A 340 -25.87 -0.11 -30.89
N TYR A 341 -25.98 -1.24 -31.60
CA TYR A 341 -25.34 -2.51 -31.28
C TYR A 341 -23.80 -2.43 -31.10
N PRO A 342 -23.02 -1.80 -32.00
CA PRO A 342 -21.56 -1.73 -31.84
C PRO A 342 -21.14 -0.86 -30.64
N TYR A 343 -21.92 0.18 -30.30
CA TYR A 343 -21.68 0.97 -29.09
C TYR A 343 -21.97 0.19 -27.81
N LEU A 344 -22.98 -0.69 -27.85
CA LEU A 344 -23.31 -1.57 -26.72
C LEU A 344 -22.21 -2.61 -26.48
N GLU A 345 -21.62 -3.16 -27.54
CA GLU A 345 -20.50 -4.09 -27.45
C GLU A 345 -19.24 -3.42 -26.87
N ASN A 346 -18.93 -2.20 -27.31
CA ASN A 346 -17.85 -1.39 -26.74
C ASN A 346 -18.11 -0.99 -25.27
N MET A 347 -19.36 -0.70 -24.90
CA MET A 347 -19.70 -0.38 -23.52
C MET A 347 -19.59 -1.61 -22.61
N VAL A 348 -19.99 -2.79 -23.10
CA VAL A 348 -19.84 -4.06 -22.39
C VAL A 348 -18.36 -4.43 -22.24
N SER A 349 -17.51 -4.20 -23.25
CA SER A 349 -16.07 -4.45 -23.15
C SER A 349 -15.42 -3.55 -22.10
N VAL A 350 -15.71 -2.24 -22.11
CA VAL A 350 -15.21 -1.29 -21.09
C VAL A 350 -15.71 -1.64 -19.69
N LEU A 351 -16.96 -2.07 -19.55
CA LEU A 351 -17.51 -2.50 -18.26
C LEU A 351 -16.82 -3.77 -17.75
N ASN A 352 -16.49 -4.71 -18.63
CA ASN A 352 -15.73 -5.91 -18.30
C ASN A 352 -14.28 -5.57 -17.90
N GLU A 353 -13.63 -4.64 -18.60
CA GLU A 353 -12.30 -4.14 -18.23
C GLU A 353 -12.31 -3.46 -16.86
N GLN A 354 -13.30 -2.61 -16.60
CA GLN A 354 -13.46 -1.95 -15.29
C GLN A 354 -13.66 -2.99 -14.18
N LYS A 355 -14.49 -4.02 -14.43
CA LYS A 355 -14.70 -5.11 -13.48
C LYS A 355 -13.41 -5.90 -13.22
N ALA A 356 -12.65 -6.21 -14.28
CA ALA A 356 -11.35 -6.87 -14.15
C ALA A 356 -10.36 -6.01 -13.35
N MET A 357 -10.30 -4.70 -13.62
CA MET A 357 -9.45 -3.76 -12.89
C MET A 357 -9.84 -3.66 -11.41
N ILE A 358 -11.13 -3.60 -11.09
CA ILE A 358 -11.62 -3.60 -9.70
C ILE A 358 -11.24 -4.90 -9.00
N GLN A 359 -11.40 -6.05 -9.67
CA GLN A 359 -11.00 -7.34 -9.12
C GLN A 359 -9.50 -7.39 -8.86
N GLN A 360 -8.67 -6.97 -9.82
CA GLN A 360 -7.22 -6.91 -9.66
C GLN A 360 -6.82 -5.98 -8.51
N LYS A 361 -7.41 -4.78 -8.43
CA LYS A 361 -7.18 -3.83 -7.33
C LYS A 361 -7.54 -4.44 -5.98
N SER A 362 -8.69 -5.12 -5.89
CA SER A 362 -9.12 -5.78 -4.66
C SER A 362 -8.16 -6.90 -4.26
N HIS A 363 -7.71 -7.72 -5.22
CA HIS A 363 -6.75 -8.79 -4.99
C HIS A 363 -5.40 -8.24 -4.51
N LEU A 364 -4.88 -7.20 -5.18
CA LEU A 364 -3.64 -6.53 -4.77
C LEU A 364 -3.76 -5.93 -3.37
N CYS A 365 -4.86 -5.25 -3.06
CA CYS A 365 -5.08 -4.64 -1.75
C CYS A 365 -5.15 -5.70 -0.64
N ILE A 366 -5.86 -6.81 -0.88
CA ILE A 366 -5.94 -7.94 0.06
C ILE A 366 -4.55 -8.58 0.23
N SER A 367 -3.84 -8.82 -0.87
CA SER A 367 -2.51 -9.43 -0.85
C SER A 367 -1.48 -8.54 -0.12
N LEU A 368 -1.47 -7.24 -0.38
CA LEU A 368 -0.62 -6.28 0.31
C LEU A 368 -0.97 -6.20 1.81
N SER A 369 -2.27 -6.18 2.14
CA SER A 369 -2.72 -6.17 3.54
C SER A 369 -2.33 -7.45 4.26
N LYS A 370 -2.40 -8.61 3.58
CA LYS A 370 -1.95 -9.90 4.11
C LYS A 370 -0.44 -9.88 4.34
N GLN A 371 0.34 -9.45 3.36
CA GLN A 371 1.79 -9.35 3.48
C GLN A 371 2.23 -8.37 4.57
N LEU A 372 1.57 -7.22 4.70
CA LEU A 372 1.84 -6.28 5.78
C LEU A 372 1.53 -6.90 7.16
N LYS A 373 0.45 -7.66 7.29
CA LYS A 373 0.12 -8.38 8.53
C LYS A 373 1.13 -9.47 8.85
N GLU A 374 1.55 -10.26 7.86
CA GLU A 374 2.56 -11.31 8.00
C GLU A 374 3.92 -10.71 8.39
N ALA A 375 4.35 -9.64 7.72
CA ALA A 375 5.58 -8.92 8.05
C ALA A 375 5.53 -8.34 9.47
N ASN A 376 4.43 -7.73 9.88
CA ASN A 376 4.26 -7.22 11.24
C ASN A 376 4.28 -8.33 12.29
N GLN A 377 3.63 -9.48 12.03
CA GLN A 377 3.72 -10.64 12.92
C GLN A 377 5.15 -11.21 12.98
N GLY A 378 5.88 -11.19 11.88
CA GLY A 378 7.30 -11.56 11.84
C GLY A 378 8.15 -10.62 12.70
N LEU A 379 7.94 -9.31 12.58
CA LEU A 379 8.61 -8.31 13.41
C LEU A 379 8.26 -8.45 14.90
N ASP A 380 7.02 -8.80 15.24
CA ASP A 380 6.61 -9.07 16.62
C ASP A 380 7.32 -10.29 17.20
N ARG A 381 7.38 -11.39 16.46
CA ARG A 381 8.13 -12.59 16.89
C ARG A 381 9.62 -12.30 17.06
N LEU A 382 10.21 -11.60 16.09
CA LEU A 382 11.62 -11.19 16.18
C LEU A 382 11.85 -10.27 17.38
N ALA A 383 10.89 -9.41 17.73
CA ALA A 383 10.99 -8.55 18.89
C ALA A 383 10.93 -9.36 20.19
N ASP A 384 10.03 -10.34 20.28
CA ASP A 384 9.90 -11.25 21.42
C ASP A 384 11.13 -12.15 21.60
N GLU A 385 11.76 -12.58 20.50
CA GLU A 385 12.98 -13.41 20.51
C GLU A 385 14.26 -12.59 20.76
N SER A 386 14.20 -11.27 20.58
CA SER A 386 15.37 -10.40 20.65
C SER A 386 15.63 -9.86 22.05
N HIS A 387 16.81 -10.14 22.57
CA HIS A 387 17.29 -9.49 23.80
C HIS A 387 17.82 -8.07 23.56
N LEU A 388 17.93 -7.63 22.29
CA LEU A 388 18.49 -6.32 21.94
C LEU A 388 17.54 -5.18 22.29
N LEU A 389 16.23 -5.34 22.02
CA LEU A 389 15.23 -4.31 22.27
C LEU A 389 15.02 -4.04 23.77
N PRO A 390 14.93 -5.05 24.65
CA PRO A 390 14.86 -4.82 26.10
C PRO A 390 16.15 -4.23 26.68
N ALA A 391 17.32 -4.57 26.12
CA ALA A 391 18.61 -4.05 26.58
C ALA A 391 18.83 -2.58 26.17
N HIS A 392 18.31 -2.18 25.01
CA HIS A 392 18.41 -0.81 24.50
C HIS A 392 17.03 -0.26 24.13
N PRO A 393 16.17 -0.01 25.12
CA PRO A 393 14.85 0.55 24.88
C PRO A 393 15.02 1.93 24.26
N MET A 394 14.36 2.16 23.12
CA MET A 394 14.32 3.48 22.54
C MET A 394 13.66 4.42 23.56
N PRO A 395 14.17 5.65 23.76
CA PRO A 395 13.44 6.71 24.45
C PRO A 395 12.24 7.07 23.57
N SER A 396 11.25 6.18 23.59
CA SER A 396 9.90 6.48 23.18
C SER A 396 9.57 7.80 23.83
N ILE A 397 8.98 8.71 23.05
CA ILE A 397 8.44 9.96 23.54
C ILE A 397 7.44 9.54 24.61
N LYS A 398 7.91 9.45 25.85
CA LYS A 398 7.09 9.39 27.02
C LYS A 398 6.30 10.68 26.89
N LYS A 399 5.03 10.57 26.52
CA LYS A 399 4.04 11.55 26.95
C LYS A 399 4.28 11.64 28.46
N GLN A 400 5.07 12.63 28.87
CA GLN A 400 5.28 12.95 30.28
C GLN A 400 3.89 13.21 30.84
N ARG A 401 3.34 12.20 31.51
CA ARG A 401 2.37 12.41 32.58
C ARG A 401 2.91 11.72 33.80
N HIS A 402 3.98 12.32 34.31
CA HIS A 402 4.19 12.35 35.73
C HIS A 402 3.10 13.28 36.31
N GLY A 403 2.18 12.71 37.09
CA GLY A 403 1.27 13.48 37.94
C GLY A 403 -0.10 13.78 37.32
N LEU A 404 -1.13 13.37 38.07
CA LEU A 404 -2.56 13.70 37.97
C LEU A 404 -3.38 12.86 36.98
N GLU A 405 -3.94 11.79 37.57
CA GLU A 405 -5.26 11.21 37.34
C GLU A 405 -6.19 12.03 36.43
N GLY A 406 -6.51 11.43 35.29
CA GLY A 406 -7.73 11.68 34.53
C GLY A 406 -8.11 10.37 33.84
N PRO A 407 -9.39 9.97 33.81
CA PRO A 407 -9.79 8.70 33.24
C PRO A 407 -9.36 8.66 31.76
N ILE A 408 -8.62 7.61 31.43
CA ILE A 408 -8.12 7.31 30.09
C ILE A 408 -9.30 7.41 29.13
N SER A 409 -9.23 8.37 28.21
CA SER A 409 -10.23 8.47 27.15
C SER A 409 -10.17 7.19 26.35
N PHE A 410 -11.32 6.50 26.23
CA PHE A 410 -11.47 5.25 25.48
C PHE A 410 -10.79 5.33 24.10
N GLY A 411 -10.78 6.51 23.46
CA GLY A 411 -10.09 6.77 22.19
C GLY A 411 -8.55 6.61 22.19
N ASP A 412 -7.86 6.91 23.30
CA ASP A 412 -6.40 6.74 23.41
C ASP A 412 -6.06 5.25 23.65
N GLU A 413 -6.96 4.48 24.26
CA GLU A 413 -6.79 3.04 24.48
C GLU A 413 -6.95 2.22 23.19
N ILE A 414 -7.88 2.61 22.31
CA ILE A 414 -8.04 2.00 20.97
C ILE A 414 -6.89 2.39 20.02
N SER A 415 -6.37 3.62 20.13
CA SER A 415 -5.23 4.08 19.32
C SER A 415 -3.93 3.35 19.65
N ASN A 416 -3.72 2.96 20.91
CA ASN A 416 -2.56 2.15 21.30
C ASN A 416 -2.73 0.66 20.94
N HIS A 417 -3.97 0.22 20.69
CA HIS A 417 -4.28 -1.14 20.22
C HIS A 417 -4.21 -1.29 18.69
N GLU A 418 -4.19 -0.18 17.97
CA GLU A 418 -3.83 -0.14 16.55
C GLU A 418 -2.32 -0.32 16.43
N LYS A 419 -1.93 -1.59 16.25
CA LYS A 419 -0.58 -2.09 15.95
C LYS A 419 0.36 -0.96 15.50
N PRO A 420 1.44 -0.64 16.24
CA PRO A 420 2.31 0.47 15.90
C PRO A 420 2.78 0.34 14.45
N ASP A 421 2.77 1.46 13.74
CA ASP A 421 3.16 1.53 12.34
C ASP A 421 4.49 0.81 12.13
N SER A 422 4.61 0.00 11.07
CA SER A 422 5.80 -0.84 10.84
C SER A 422 7.08 0.00 10.79
N SER A 423 6.94 1.26 10.37
CA SER A 423 7.97 2.30 10.36
C SER A 423 8.49 2.65 11.77
N LEU A 424 7.61 2.68 12.78
CA LEU A 424 7.97 2.97 14.17
C LEU A 424 8.74 1.80 14.78
N ARG A 425 8.27 0.57 14.56
CA ARG A 425 8.98 -0.64 15.03
C ARG A 425 10.36 -0.76 14.40
N ALA A 426 10.48 -0.53 13.10
CA ALA A 426 11.77 -0.54 12.42
C ALA A 426 12.75 0.51 13.00
N ARG A 427 12.22 1.67 13.44
CA ARG A 427 13.02 2.71 14.11
C ARG A 427 13.52 2.29 15.49
N GLU A 428 12.70 1.57 16.26
CA GLU A 428 13.12 1.03 17.56
C GLU A 428 14.29 0.05 17.40
N TRP A 429 14.21 -0.83 16.41
CA TRP A 429 15.30 -1.74 16.05
C TRP A 429 16.56 -1.01 15.59
N ALA A 430 16.43 0.01 14.73
CA ALA A 430 17.56 0.82 14.28
C ALA A 430 18.25 1.53 15.45
N HIS A 431 17.47 2.08 16.39
CA HIS A 431 18.01 2.72 17.58
C HIS A 431 18.68 1.71 18.52
N ALA A 432 18.06 0.56 18.78
CA ALA A 432 18.63 -0.47 19.64
C ALA A 432 19.96 -1.00 19.07
N ALA A 433 20.02 -1.23 17.75
CA ALA A 433 21.24 -1.63 17.06
C ALA A 433 22.33 -0.55 17.14
N GLN A 434 21.98 0.73 16.93
CA GLN A 434 22.92 1.84 17.06
C GLN A 434 23.44 1.98 18.51
N SER A 435 22.56 1.84 19.49
CA SER A 435 22.90 1.94 20.91
C SER A 435 23.81 0.80 21.35
N ALA A 436 23.53 -0.43 20.90
CA ALA A 436 24.38 -1.58 21.14
C ALA A 436 25.76 -1.39 20.50
N GLY A 437 25.82 -0.95 19.23
CA GLY A 437 27.08 -0.65 18.55
C GLY A 437 27.90 0.45 19.26
N HIS A 438 27.22 1.46 19.79
CA HIS A 438 27.88 2.49 20.60
C HIS A 438 28.40 1.93 21.93
N SER A 439 27.59 1.12 22.63
CA SER A 439 27.98 0.47 23.88
C SER A 439 29.19 -0.45 23.69
N THR A 440 29.19 -1.30 22.65
CA THR A 440 30.35 -2.15 22.34
C THR A 440 31.57 -1.33 21.98
N LYS A 441 31.40 -0.21 21.26
CA LYS A 441 32.51 0.69 20.93
C LYS A 441 33.14 1.27 22.19
N ILE A 442 32.33 1.71 23.16
CA ILE A 442 32.81 2.24 24.44
C ILE A 442 33.61 1.18 25.19
N VAL A 443 33.06 -0.05 25.31
CA VAL A 443 33.73 -1.14 26.02
C VAL A 443 35.06 -1.50 25.35
N VAL A 444 35.10 -1.54 24.02
CA VAL A 444 36.36 -1.81 23.30
C VAL A 444 37.37 -0.68 23.50
N SER A 445 36.96 0.58 23.47
CA SER A 445 37.87 1.70 23.75
C SER A 445 38.38 1.68 25.19
N GLU A 446 37.52 1.39 26.17
CA GLU A 446 37.91 1.28 27.57
C GLU A 446 38.94 0.16 27.76
N LYS A 447 38.74 -1.01 27.13
CA LYS A 447 39.71 -2.11 27.17
C LYS A 447 41.00 -1.81 26.43
N LEU A 448 40.94 -1.02 25.36
CA LEU A 448 42.14 -0.54 24.66
C LEU A 448 42.95 0.40 25.55
N ASP A 449 42.28 1.33 26.24
CA ASP A 449 42.90 2.29 27.15
C ASP A 449 43.49 1.58 28.37
N GLU A 450 42.75 0.64 28.99
CA GLU A 450 43.27 -0.23 30.05
C GLU A 450 44.51 -1.01 29.59
N GLY A 451 44.49 -1.57 28.38
CA GLY A 451 45.63 -2.25 27.78
C GLY A 451 46.82 -1.33 27.53
N GLY A 452 46.57 -0.07 27.14
CA GLY A 452 47.58 0.97 26.99
C GLY A 452 48.26 1.32 28.31
N VAL A 453 47.48 1.51 29.37
CA VAL A 453 48.01 1.76 30.73
C VAL A 453 48.82 0.56 31.22
N ALA A 454 48.33 -0.67 31.03
CA ALA A 454 49.06 -1.88 31.41
C ALA A 454 50.38 -2.05 30.64
N LEU A 455 50.41 -1.68 29.35
CA LEU A 455 51.63 -1.68 28.54
C LEU A 455 52.63 -0.62 29.03
N GLU A 456 52.15 0.57 29.39
CA GLU A 456 52.99 1.62 29.95
C GLU A 456 53.58 1.20 31.30
N GLU A 457 52.79 0.59 32.18
CA GLU A 457 53.25 0.01 33.45
C GLU A 457 54.29 -1.11 33.22
N ALA A 458 54.04 -2.02 32.27
CA ALA A 458 55.02 -3.02 31.86
C ALA A 458 56.31 -2.40 31.30
N GLY A 459 56.21 -1.31 30.54
CA GLY A 459 57.36 -0.56 30.04
C GLY A 459 58.16 0.09 31.17
N GLN A 460 57.49 0.70 32.15
CA GLN A 460 58.11 1.31 33.32
C GLN A 460 58.83 0.25 34.18
N THR A 461 58.19 -0.89 34.44
CA THR A 461 58.81 -1.99 35.19
C THR A 461 60.02 -2.60 34.46
N LEU A 462 59.99 -2.69 33.13
CA LEU A 462 61.16 -3.10 32.33
C LEU A 462 62.30 -2.08 32.38
N LEU A 463 62.00 -0.77 32.34
CA LEU A 463 63.00 0.28 32.52
C LEU A 463 63.61 0.24 33.92
N GLU A 464 62.80 -0.01 34.95
CA GLU A 464 63.28 -0.19 36.32
C GLU A 464 64.16 -1.43 36.45
N LEU A 465 63.77 -2.55 35.86
CA LEU A 465 64.62 -3.76 35.78
C LEU A 465 65.93 -3.48 35.06
N LYS A 466 65.90 -2.72 33.95
CA LYS A 466 67.11 -2.31 33.22
C LYS A 466 68.03 -1.45 34.09
N ARG A 467 67.47 -0.54 34.90
CA ARG A 467 68.20 0.26 35.88
C ARG A 467 68.82 -0.62 36.97
N LEU A 468 68.07 -1.59 37.50
CA LEU A 468 68.57 -2.54 38.51
C LEU A 468 69.66 -3.49 37.99
N LEU A 469 69.58 -3.88 36.71
CA LEU A 469 70.61 -4.67 36.03
C LEU A 469 71.89 -3.87 35.72
N GLY A 470 71.94 -2.58 36.06
CA GLY A 470 73.13 -1.74 35.84
C GLY A 470 73.38 -1.40 34.36
N ALA A 471 72.36 -1.52 33.50
CA ALA A 471 72.46 -1.17 32.08
C ALA A 471 72.26 0.34 31.81
N ASP A 472 72.45 1.19 32.82
CA ASP A 472 72.74 2.62 32.63
C ASP A 472 74.25 2.79 32.35
N ILE A 473 74.71 2.20 31.25
CA ILE A 473 75.91 2.71 30.58
C ILE A 473 75.44 3.89 29.75
N VAL A 474 75.48 5.08 30.37
CA VAL A 474 75.63 6.40 29.75
C VAL A 474 75.19 6.43 28.28
N VAL A 475 73.89 6.59 28.02
CA VAL A 475 73.44 7.17 26.75
C VAL A 475 73.70 8.67 26.84
N GLY A 476 74.99 9.01 26.82
CA GLY A 476 75.46 10.34 26.49
C GLY A 476 75.25 10.52 24.99
N GLU A 477 74.44 11.52 24.65
CA GLU A 477 74.28 12.06 23.31
C GLU A 477 75.62 12.09 22.55
N ARG A 478 75.77 11.21 21.55
CA ARG A 478 76.77 11.39 20.49
C ARG A 478 76.06 11.67 19.19
N PHE A 479 75.64 12.92 19.05
CA PHE A 479 75.58 13.55 17.74
C PHE A 479 76.99 13.56 17.15
N GLY A 480 77.18 12.79 16.07
CA GLY A 480 78.09 13.13 14.98
C GLY A 480 79.60 13.09 15.23
N LYS A 481 80.25 12.38 14.30
CA LYS A 481 81.64 12.55 13.82
C LYS A 481 82.70 11.75 14.60
N GLY A 482 83.31 10.84 13.84
CA GLY A 482 84.26 9.86 14.34
C GLY A 482 85.70 10.32 14.42
N ILE A 483 86.51 9.29 14.70
CA ILE A 483 87.97 9.19 14.66
C ILE A 483 88.66 9.77 15.90
N GLY A 484 89.33 8.89 16.65
CA GLY A 484 90.33 9.27 17.64
C GLY A 484 90.40 8.35 18.86
N GLU A 485 91.24 7.33 18.78
CA GLU A 485 92.14 6.79 19.82
C GLU A 485 92.00 7.27 21.28
N LEU A 486 91.97 6.29 22.21
CA LEU A 486 92.76 6.15 23.44
C LEU A 486 91.97 5.44 24.56
N GLY A 487 92.65 4.48 25.18
CA GLY A 487 92.05 3.55 26.13
C GLY A 487 91.67 4.15 27.48
N ALA A 488 90.78 3.44 28.17
CA ALA A 488 90.74 3.39 29.62
C ALA A 488 90.04 2.10 30.03
N THR A 489 90.73 1.34 30.88
CA THR A 489 90.25 0.15 31.57
C THR A 489 89.10 0.50 32.50
N GLU A 490 87.92 -0.10 32.33
CA GLU A 490 86.98 -0.26 33.43
C GLU A 490 86.33 -1.63 33.35
N LYS A 491 86.73 -2.47 34.31
CA LYS A 491 86.25 -3.83 34.51
C LYS A 491 84.83 -3.72 35.07
N SER A 492 83.81 -3.87 34.22
CA SER A 492 82.49 -4.27 34.70
C SER A 492 82.63 -5.70 35.22
N LYS A 493 82.72 -5.81 36.54
CA LYS A 493 82.73 -7.09 37.25
C LYS A 493 81.35 -7.71 37.06
N ASP A 494 81.26 -8.63 36.11
CA ASP A 494 80.06 -9.40 35.86
C ASP A 494 79.75 -10.22 37.12
N ILE A 495 78.64 -9.90 37.77
CA ILE A 495 78.24 -10.47 39.07
C ILE A 495 77.91 -11.96 38.90
N TRP A 496 77.63 -12.39 37.67
CA TRP A 496 77.35 -13.78 37.29
C TRP A 496 78.61 -14.66 37.20
N ALA A 497 79.80 -14.07 37.05
CA ALA A 497 81.05 -14.84 37.02
C ALA A 497 81.46 -15.44 38.38
N VAL A 498 80.78 -15.08 39.48
CA VAL A 498 81.06 -15.58 40.83
C VAL A 498 80.28 -16.86 41.15
N LEU A 499 79.22 -17.20 40.40
CA LEU A 499 78.40 -18.38 40.70
C LEU A 499 78.84 -19.68 40.00
N ASP A 500 79.68 -19.60 38.96
CA ASP A 500 80.06 -20.78 38.14
C ASP A 500 81.28 -21.56 38.65
N GLY A 501 81.70 -21.35 39.89
CA GLY A 501 82.87 -22.02 40.46
C GLY A 501 82.63 -22.60 41.85
N ASN A 502 81.89 -23.73 41.95
CA ASN A 502 82.12 -24.82 42.94
C ASN A 502 80.93 -25.80 43.10
N LEU A 503 80.32 -26.29 42.02
CA LEU A 503 79.41 -27.45 42.12
C LEU A 503 79.73 -28.47 41.04
N GLY A 504 80.48 -29.51 41.40
CA GLY A 504 80.57 -30.73 40.58
C GLY A 504 81.93 -31.40 40.48
N VAL A 505 82.52 -31.85 41.60
CA VAL A 505 83.44 -32.99 41.57
C VAL A 505 82.91 -34.04 42.54
N ILE A 506 81.93 -34.81 42.07
CA ILE A 506 81.64 -36.13 42.64
C ILE A 506 82.49 -37.09 41.80
N LYS A 507 83.57 -37.60 42.42
CA LYS A 507 84.37 -38.71 41.88
C LYS A 507 83.43 -39.90 41.64
N ALA A 508 83.39 -40.39 40.41
CA ALA A 508 82.93 -41.75 40.13
C ALA A 508 84.11 -42.69 40.40
N ASP A 509 83.97 -43.53 41.41
CA ASP A 509 84.89 -44.64 41.67
C ASP A 509 84.80 -45.67 40.55
N GLY A 510 85.97 -46.08 40.06
CA GLY A 510 86.13 -47.24 39.20
C GLY A 510 87.53 -47.83 39.41
N SER A 511 87.62 -48.96 40.10
CA SER A 511 88.65 -50.00 39.92
C SER A 511 88.26 -51.26 40.70
N ASP A 512 88.20 -52.37 39.95
CA ASP A 512 88.34 -53.80 40.27
C ASP A 512 87.49 -54.48 41.36
#